data_AF-A0A534NDN4-F1
#
_entry.id   AF-A0A534NDN4-F1
#
_cell.length_a   1.000
_cell.length_b   1.000
_cell.length_c   1.000
_cell.angle_alpha   90.00
_cell.angle_beta   90.00
_cell.angle_gamma   90.00
#
_symmetry.space_group_name_H-M   'P 1'
#
loop_
_entity.id
_entity.type
_entity.pdbx_description
1 polymer ?
#
loop_
_entity_poly.entity_id
_entity_poly.type
_entity_poly.pdbx_seq_one_letter_code
_entity_poly.pdbx_strand_id
1 'polypeptide(L)'
;MRTHGGAPGKAQWLMFKAKDGKENPAYDVVAERPESVVSGRVATRGPERSGKLRAPRAAPDAILRGYLPPMLATLVDAAPAGDWHAEVKYDGYRALCALSNGRVAMWTRNALDLSERFPRIARALARIVVGDAVIDGEVCVLDPQGVPRFELIQQGRVDEAVLFAFDLLRLDGEDLRGRPLEERRDLLRSVLSNAPPEVRLAEEVPGDVDEALERMRERGLEGLILKARRSVYEKGRSREWLKLKAQATQELAIVGWTPGKGNASGSLGALLLAVADGKGGYEFAGKVGTGFSSKQRKDLQKQLAGDERQTSPARGAPRLRDAHWIEPRLVAQVRFTEWTHDGKLRHPAFQGLRADKKPEECIRERPAPVPEAPKRKIDASRKVPPPAAHPEQKLTNPDRLLYPKDRITKADVAAYYEAVSPALLAAVEDRPLTLVHWNQGIEKASWFQQDVGAMAEDWMHTVETPARTKKGAVRHLVVDSPRALRWLAQNSVLEIHAWHSRAQSLTQPDWVVFDLDPAEGETIEQAVEVAQVLHGMFERLGAPVSTPLLWSEVKPGLDPKQFNLRTMPARLREMGDLFAPALTQGVRLPRYKR
;
A
#
# COMPACT_ATOMS: atom_id res chain seq x y z
N MET A 1 -27.85 -13.28 3.69
CA MET A 1 -27.81 -14.04 4.97
C MET A 1 -26.95 -15.28 4.77
N ARG A 2 -26.28 -15.80 5.81
CA ARG A 2 -25.71 -17.16 5.76
C ARG A 2 -26.84 -18.16 6.05
N THR A 3 -27.13 -19.03 5.11
CA THR A 3 -27.94 -20.23 5.29
C THR A 3 -27.07 -21.29 5.98
N HIS A 4 -27.51 -21.80 7.13
CA HIS A 4 -26.99 -23.04 7.70
C HIS A 4 -28.16 -24.00 7.87
N GLY A 5 -28.27 -24.92 6.92
CA GLY A 5 -29.33 -25.91 6.85
C GLY A 5 -29.36 -26.53 5.44
N GLY A 6 -28.43 -27.44 5.18
CA GLY A 6 -28.36 -28.18 3.92
C GLY A 6 -27.17 -29.14 3.96
N ALA A 7 -27.37 -30.38 3.50
CA ALA A 7 -26.39 -31.45 3.50
C ALA A 7 -25.04 -31.01 2.87
N PRO A 8 -23.91 -31.58 3.34
CA PRO A 8 -22.59 -31.26 2.80
C PRO A 8 -22.54 -31.63 1.31
N GLY A 9 -22.14 -30.68 0.45
CA GLY A 9 -21.84 -30.97 -0.97
C GLY A 9 -22.52 -30.10 -2.04
N LYS A 10 -23.42 -29.15 -1.72
CA LYS A 10 -23.97 -28.22 -2.73
C LYS A 10 -23.53 -26.78 -2.48
N ALA A 11 -22.86 -26.18 -3.47
CA ALA A 11 -22.52 -24.77 -3.47
C ALA A 11 -23.79 -23.92 -3.49
N GLN A 12 -23.98 -23.07 -2.47
CA GLN A 12 -25.05 -22.08 -2.46
C GLN A 12 -24.52 -20.74 -2.96
N TRP A 13 -25.10 -20.28 -4.06
CA TRP A 13 -24.77 -18.99 -4.67
C TRP A 13 -25.72 -17.91 -4.16
N LEU A 14 -25.17 -16.73 -3.87
CA LEU A 14 -25.94 -15.54 -3.49
C LEU A 14 -25.63 -14.43 -4.49
N MET A 15 -26.59 -14.11 -5.36
CA MET A 15 -26.50 -12.97 -6.27
C MET A 15 -27.14 -11.74 -5.62
N PHE A 16 -26.41 -10.63 -5.62
CA PHE A 16 -26.97 -9.32 -5.32
C PHE A 16 -27.09 -8.54 -6.63
N LYS A 17 -28.28 -8.03 -6.93
CA LYS A 17 -28.44 -7.01 -7.97
C LYS A 17 -27.83 -5.71 -7.43
N ALA A 18 -26.84 -5.17 -8.14
CA ALA A 18 -26.30 -3.86 -7.82
C ALA A 18 -27.41 -2.78 -7.93
N LYS A 19 -27.38 -1.77 -7.06
CA LYS A 19 -28.30 -0.62 -7.14
C LYS A 19 -27.97 0.17 -8.40
N ASP A 20 -28.72 -0.09 -9.47
CA ASP A 20 -28.55 0.45 -10.81
C ASP A 20 -29.64 1.48 -11.17
N GLY A 21 -30.54 1.80 -10.23
CA GLY A 21 -31.64 2.74 -10.42
C GLY A 21 -32.81 2.17 -11.24
N LYS A 22 -32.80 0.87 -11.56
CA LYS A 22 -33.89 0.14 -12.22
C LYS A 22 -34.64 -0.79 -11.26
N GLU A 23 -34.34 -0.74 -9.96
CA GLU A 23 -35.12 -1.43 -8.94
C GLU A 23 -36.57 -0.90 -8.89
N ASN A 24 -37.53 -1.83 -8.80
CA ASN A 24 -38.92 -1.49 -8.50
C ASN A 24 -39.22 -1.90 -7.04
N PRO A 25 -39.16 -0.98 -6.07
CA PRO A 25 -39.37 -1.30 -4.66
C PRO A 25 -40.82 -1.68 -4.32
N ALA A 26 -41.76 -1.47 -5.24
CA ALA A 26 -43.17 -1.86 -5.06
C ALA A 26 -43.46 -3.30 -5.51
N TYR A 27 -42.50 -3.98 -6.17
CA TYR A 27 -42.66 -5.34 -6.67
C TYR A 27 -41.88 -6.32 -5.81
N ASP A 28 -42.59 -7.19 -5.09
CA ASP A 28 -42.00 -8.26 -4.29
C ASP A 28 -42.14 -9.59 -5.03
N VAL A 29 -41.06 -10.00 -5.70
CA VAL A 29 -41.02 -11.25 -6.45
C VAL A 29 -41.31 -12.48 -5.59
N VAL A 30 -41.03 -12.43 -4.28
CA VAL A 30 -41.27 -13.54 -3.35
C VAL A 30 -42.76 -13.64 -2.97
N ALA A 31 -43.48 -12.51 -3.01
CA ALA A 31 -44.92 -12.46 -2.80
C ALA A 31 -45.71 -12.73 -4.10
N GLU A 32 -45.26 -12.18 -5.22
CA GLU A 32 -45.99 -12.23 -6.50
C GLU A 32 -45.67 -13.48 -7.34
N ARG A 33 -44.49 -14.09 -7.16
CA ARG A 33 -44.06 -15.33 -7.84
C ARG A 33 -43.43 -16.30 -6.82
N PRO A 34 -44.20 -16.81 -5.86
CA PRO A 34 -43.71 -17.60 -4.73
C PRO A 34 -43.19 -19.01 -5.13
N GLU A 35 -43.41 -19.42 -6.38
CA GLU A 35 -42.96 -20.69 -6.91
C GLU A 35 -41.46 -20.71 -7.23
N SER A 36 -40.83 -21.86 -7.00
CA SER A 36 -39.46 -22.12 -7.45
C SER A 36 -39.38 -22.08 -8.98
N VAL A 37 -38.45 -21.29 -9.54
CA VAL A 37 -38.21 -21.19 -10.99
C VAL A 37 -37.73 -22.53 -11.60
N VAL A 38 -37.09 -23.38 -10.79
CA VAL A 38 -36.52 -24.67 -11.24
C VAL A 38 -37.54 -25.81 -11.12
N SER A 39 -38.46 -25.75 -10.15
CA SER A 39 -39.33 -26.89 -9.82
C SER A 39 -40.83 -26.59 -9.80
N GLY A 40 -41.25 -25.32 -9.94
CA GLY A 40 -42.64 -24.88 -10.01
C GLY A 40 -43.47 -25.08 -8.73
N ARG A 41 -42.86 -25.54 -7.63
CA ARG A 41 -43.58 -25.81 -6.37
C ARG A 41 -43.50 -24.63 -5.40
N VAL A 42 -44.57 -24.45 -4.63
CA VAL A 42 -44.67 -23.49 -3.54
C VAL A 42 -44.56 -24.22 -2.19
N ALA A 43 -43.76 -23.67 -1.27
CA ALA A 43 -43.61 -23.97 0.17
C ALA A 43 -42.35 -24.79 0.56
N THR A 44 -41.67 -24.53 1.68
CA THR A 44 -42.17 -24.29 3.06
C THR A 44 -41.19 -23.48 3.94
N ARG A 45 -41.70 -22.86 5.01
CA ARG A 45 -40.96 -22.04 6.01
C ARG A 45 -39.74 -22.76 6.59
N GLY A 46 -38.57 -22.13 6.47
CA GLY A 46 -37.34 -22.52 7.17
C GLY A 46 -37.27 -22.00 8.62
N PRO A 47 -36.34 -22.50 9.44
CA PRO A 47 -36.32 -22.27 10.88
C PRO A 47 -36.01 -20.80 11.22
N GLU A 48 -36.85 -20.19 12.06
CA GLU A 48 -36.49 -18.94 12.71
C GLU A 48 -35.31 -19.16 13.66
N ARG A 49 -34.18 -18.51 13.37
CA ARG A 49 -33.12 -18.28 14.35
C ARG A 49 -32.81 -16.79 14.43
N SER A 50 -32.94 -16.27 15.63
CA SER A 50 -32.51 -14.95 16.09
C SER A 50 -30.98 -14.82 15.99
N GLY A 51 -30.47 -14.60 14.78
CA GLY A 51 -29.07 -14.22 14.59
C GLY A 51 -28.86 -12.80 15.11
N LYS A 52 -28.14 -12.65 16.23
CA LYS A 52 -27.57 -11.33 16.58
C LYS A 52 -26.75 -10.87 15.37
N LEU A 53 -27.14 -9.74 14.77
CA LEU A 53 -26.35 -8.99 13.80
C LEU A 53 -24.89 -8.98 14.26
N ARG A 54 -23.92 -9.13 13.35
CA ARG A 54 -22.51 -8.83 13.63
C ARG A 54 -22.49 -7.54 14.46
N ALA A 55 -21.80 -7.54 15.60
CA ALA A 55 -21.77 -6.37 16.48
C ALA A 55 -21.52 -5.12 15.63
N PRO A 56 -22.29 -4.04 15.83
CA PRO A 56 -22.16 -2.84 15.02
C PRO A 56 -20.69 -2.40 15.01
N ARG A 57 -20.06 -2.39 13.82
CA ARG A 57 -18.71 -1.84 13.71
C ARG A 57 -18.77 -0.37 14.12
N ALA A 58 -17.74 0.06 14.85
CA ALA A 58 -17.65 1.42 15.33
C ALA A 58 -17.84 2.42 14.17
N ALA A 59 -18.47 3.56 14.48
CA ALA A 59 -18.60 4.65 13.52
C ALA A 59 -17.21 5.17 13.12
N PRO A 60 -16.99 5.59 11.86
CA PRO A 60 -15.67 6.03 11.40
C PRO A 60 -15.01 7.10 12.28
N ASP A 61 -15.79 8.06 12.78
CA ASP A 61 -15.33 9.12 13.69
C ASP A 61 -14.85 8.54 15.05
N ALA A 62 -15.57 7.56 15.60
CA ALA A 62 -15.15 6.87 16.82
C ALA A 62 -13.85 6.08 16.61
N ILE A 63 -13.67 5.48 15.42
CA ILE A 63 -12.41 4.82 15.04
C ILE A 63 -11.27 5.83 15.03
N LEU A 64 -11.42 6.97 14.35
CA LEU A 64 -10.34 7.97 14.19
C LEU A 64 -9.79 8.51 15.52
N ARG A 65 -10.61 8.62 16.57
CA ARG A 65 -10.14 9.03 17.90
C ARG A 65 -8.99 8.17 18.41
N GLY A 66 -8.98 6.88 18.06
CA GLY A 66 -7.92 5.94 18.42
C GLY A 66 -6.57 6.20 17.73
N TYR A 67 -6.57 6.94 16.62
CA TYR A 67 -5.39 7.12 15.75
C TYR A 67 -4.80 8.53 15.81
N LEU A 68 -5.38 9.43 16.62
CA LEU A 68 -4.81 10.73 16.91
C LEU A 68 -3.82 10.68 18.09
N PRO A 69 -2.77 11.53 18.07
CA PRO A 69 -2.27 12.28 16.90
C PRO A 69 -1.53 11.36 15.91
N PRO A 70 -1.49 11.70 14.61
CA PRO A 70 -0.73 10.94 13.62
C PRO A 70 0.79 11.02 13.85
N MET A 71 1.55 10.13 13.21
CA MET A 71 3.02 10.12 13.19
C MET A 71 3.57 11.34 12.45
N LEU A 72 4.49 12.11 13.03
CA LEU A 72 5.08 13.29 12.41
C LEU A 72 6.55 13.06 12.05
N ALA A 73 6.97 13.59 10.91
CA ALA A 73 8.36 13.50 10.46
C ALA A 73 9.28 14.52 11.16
N THR A 74 10.54 14.14 11.34
CA THR A 74 11.63 15.00 11.83
C THR A 74 12.33 15.69 10.66
N LEU A 75 12.55 17.00 10.74
CA LEU A 75 13.30 17.74 9.71
C LEU A 75 14.78 17.39 9.80
N VAL A 76 15.40 17.09 8.66
CA VAL A 76 16.84 16.92 8.48
C VAL A 76 17.28 17.73 7.25
N ASP A 77 18.58 18.02 7.15
CA ASP A 77 19.17 18.87 6.11
C ASP A 77 20.15 18.13 5.19
N ALA A 78 20.45 16.86 5.47
CA ALA A 78 21.23 15.98 4.58
C ALA A 78 20.65 14.56 4.56
N ALA A 79 20.95 13.83 3.49
CA ALA A 79 20.56 12.44 3.34
C ALA A 79 21.11 11.58 4.50
N PRO A 80 20.25 10.77 5.15
CA PRO A 80 20.70 9.82 6.16
C PRO A 80 21.43 8.64 5.51
N ALA A 81 22.42 8.10 6.22
CA ALA A 81 23.00 6.82 5.86
C ALA A 81 22.01 5.67 6.08
N GLY A 82 22.13 4.61 5.28
CA GLY A 82 21.33 3.38 5.38
C GLY A 82 20.22 3.28 4.32
N ASP A 83 19.44 2.21 4.40
CA ASP A 83 18.31 1.96 3.49
C ASP A 83 17.02 2.59 4.04
N TRP A 84 16.47 3.53 3.27
CA TRP A 84 15.27 4.27 3.59
C TRP A 84 14.26 4.13 2.46
N HIS A 85 13.00 3.96 2.85
CA HIS A 85 11.89 4.06 1.93
C HIS A 85 11.59 5.54 1.65
N ALA A 86 11.84 6.00 0.43
CA ALA A 86 11.61 7.40 0.04
C ALA A 86 10.28 7.58 -0.69
N GLU A 87 9.54 8.61 -0.30
CA GLU A 87 8.29 9.04 -0.93
C GLU A 87 8.32 10.53 -1.23
N VAL A 88 7.55 10.96 -2.22
CA VAL A 88 7.35 12.39 -2.49
C VAL A 88 6.75 13.08 -1.25
N LYS A 89 7.33 14.21 -0.86
CA LYS A 89 6.73 15.09 0.14
C LYS A 89 5.66 15.94 -0.53
N TYR A 90 4.41 15.57 -0.28
CA TYR A 90 3.23 16.30 -0.71
C TYR A 90 2.99 17.53 0.19
N ASP A 91 2.53 18.63 -0.43
CA ASP A 91 2.18 19.88 0.25
C ASP A 91 0.66 20.10 0.20
N GLY A 92 -0.03 19.81 1.31
CA GLY A 92 -1.48 19.74 1.34
C GLY A 92 -2.09 19.78 2.75
N TYR A 93 -3.27 19.17 2.87
CA TYR A 93 -3.87 18.86 4.16
C TYR A 93 -3.66 17.39 4.48
N ARG A 94 -2.92 17.11 5.56
CA ARG A 94 -2.88 15.75 6.10
C ARG A 94 -4.27 15.28 6.49
N ALA A 95 -4.66 14.12 5.99
CA ALA A 95 -5.96 13.51 6.20
C ALA A 95 -5.81 12.09 6.76
N LEU A 96 -6.32 11.88 7.97
CA LEU A 96 -6.61 10.56 8.50
C LEU A 96 -8.04 10.18 8.10
N CYS A 97 -8.18 9.09 7.37
CA CYS A 97 -9.45 8.64 6.80
C CYS A 97 -9.85 7.31 7.39
N ALA A 98 -10.95 7.26 8.14
CA ALA A 98 -11.54 6.00 8.59
C ALA A 98 -12.68 5.59 7.65
N LEU A 99 -12.72 4.31 7.33
CA LEU A 99 -13.77 3.66 6.57
C LEU A 99 -14.42 2.61 7.46
N SER A 100 -15.75 2.52 7.44
CA SER A 100 -16.49 1.49 8.19
C SER A 100 -17.84 1.25 7.53
N ASN A 101 -18.01 0.07 6.90
CA ASN A 101 -19.21 -0.35 6.19
C ASN A 101 -19.76 0.73 5.21
N GLY A 102 -18.90 1.27 4.33
CA GLY A 102 -19.28 2.28 3.33
C GLY A 102 -19.51 3.69 3.88
N ARG A 103 -19.34 3.92 5.19
CA ARG A 103 -19.28 5.25 5.80
C ARG A 103 -17.83 5.69 5.94
N VAL A 104 -17.60 7.00 5.88
CA VAL A 104 -16.27 7.60 5.95
C VAL A 104 -16.26 8.74 6.95
N ALA A 105 -15.15 8.89 7.68
CA ALA A 105 -14.76 10.14 8.33
C ALA A 105 -13.37 10.51 7.84
N MET A 106 -13.12 11.79 7.61
CA MET A 106 -11.82 12.31 7.17
C MET A 106 -11.43 13.47 8.07
N TRP A 107 -10.38 13.31 8.87
CA TRP A 107 -9.95 14.35 9.80
C TRP A 107 -8.56 14.87 9.47
N THR A 108 -8.38 16.17 9.71
CA THR A 108 -7.03 16.75 9.82
C THR A 108 -6.29 16.13 11.02
N ARG A 109 -4.99 16.42 11.10
CA ARG A 109 -4.16 16.10 12.28
C ARG A 109 -4.73 16.58 13.63
N ASN A 110 -5.60 17.60 13.60
CA ASN A 110 -6.20 18.26 14.76
C ASN A 110 -7.70 17.94 14.90
N ALA A 111 -8.17 16.82 14.32
CA ALA A 111 -9.55 16.33 14.39
C ALA A 111 -10.63 17.23 13.72
N LEU A 112 -10.22 18.17 12.86
CA LEU A 112 -11.17 18.94 12.04
C LEU A 112 -11.67 18.11 10.88
N ASP A 113 -12.97 18.13 10.62
CA ASP A 113 -13.60 17.39 9.52
C ASP A 113 -13.22 17.97 8.15
N LEU A 114 -12.75 17.10 7.26
CA LEU A 114 -12.37 17.39 5.88
C LEU A 114 -13.42 16.89 4.88
N SER A 115 -14.36 16.07 5.29
CA SER A 115 -15.31 15.40 4.38
C SER A 115 -16.25 16.38 3.68
N GLU A 116 -16.71 17.42 4.39
CA GLU A 116 -17.53 18.49 3.80
C GLU A 116 -16.74 19.33 2.79
N ARG A 117 -15.46 19.56 3.07
CA ARG A 117 -14.58 20.36 2.21
C ARG A 117 -14.13 19.60 0.96
N PHE A 118 -13.97 18.28 1.06
CA PHE A 118 -13.49 17.40 -0.01
C PHE A 118 -14.48 16.24 -0.30
N PRO A 119 -15.72 16.55 -0.72
CA PRO A 119 -16.79 15.55 -0.82
C PRO A 119 -16.56 14.51 -1.94
N ARG A 120 -15.74 14.83 -2.95
CA ARG A 120 -15.33 13.86 -3.98
C ARG A 120 -14.42 12.77 -3.41
N ILE A 121 -13.42 13.16 -2.62
CA ILE A 121 -12.52 12.21 -1.94
C ILE A 121 -13.31 11.36 -0.94
N ALA A 122 -14.20 11.96 -0.14
CA ALA A 122 -15.03 11.22 0.81
C ALA A 122 -15.90 10.15 0.11
N ARG A 123 -16.52 10.48 -1.02
CA ARG A 123 -17.28 9.53 -1.84
C ARG A 123 -16.39 8.45 -2.48
N ALA A 124 -15.19 8.81 -2.92
CA ALA A 124 -14.23 7.85 -3.47
C ALA A 124 -13.78 6.83 -2.42
N LEU A 125 -13.42 7.29 -1.22
CA LEU A 125 -13.11 6.45 -0.07
C LEU A 125 -14.29 5.54 0.28
N ALA A 126 -15.52 6.05 0.28
CA ALA A 126 -16.71 5.25 0.62
C ALA A 126 -16.97 4.06 -0.32
N ARG A 127 -16.37 4.07 -1.53
CA ARG A 127 -16.45 2.97 -2.50
C ARG A 127 -15.42 1.86 -2.26
N ILE A 128 -14.42 2.08 -1.41
CA ILE A 128 -13.44 1.06 -1.07
C ILE A 128 -14.12 -0.03 -0.24
N VAL A 129 -14.08 -1.26 -0.74
CA VAL A 129 -14.75 -2.41 -0.13
C VAL A 129 -13.84 -3.06 0.91
N VAL A 130 -13.95 -2.56 2.14
CA VAL A 130 -13.35 -3.14 3.35
C VAL A 130 -14.40 -3.12 4.45
N GLY A 131 -14.28 -3.98 5.44
CA GLY A 131 -15.19 -3.89 6.57
C GLY A 131 -14.89 -2.66 7.44
N ASP A 132 -13.62 -2.41 7.75
CA ASP A 132 -13.14 -1.14 8.27
C ASP A 132 -11.65 -0.92 7.94
N ALA A 133 -11.22 0.34 7.86
CA ALA A 133 -9.82 0.69 7.65
C ALA A 133 -9.52 2.10 8.18
N VAL A 134 -8.25 2.38 8.44
CA VAL A 134 -7.73 3.73 8.71
C VAL A 134 -6.55 3.99 7.79
N ILE A 135 -6.70 4.97 6.91
CA ILE A 135 -5.69 5.38 5.93
C ILE A 135 -5.11 6.73 6.37
N ASP A 136 -3.79 6.88 6.28
CA ASP A 136 -3.09 8.15 6.47
C ASP A 136 -2.59 8.64 5.10
N GLY A 137 -2.83 9.91 4.80
CA GLY A 137 -2.55 10.47 3.49
C GLY A 137 -2.52 12.00 3.48
N GLU A 138 -2.22 12.55 2.31
CA GLU A 138 -2.17 14.00 2.08
C GLU A 138 -3.17 14.40 0.98
N VAL A 139 -4.06 15.34 1.27
CA VAL A 139 -4.98 15.92 0.27
C VAL A 139 -4.30 17.08 -0.43
N CYS A 140 -4.13 16.95 -1.75
CA CYS A 140 -3.44 17.91 -2.60
C CYS A 140 -4.29 18.30 -3.81
N VAL A 141 -4.01 19.48 -4.38
CA VAL A 141 -4.46 19.85 -5.73
C VAL A 141 -3.23 20.01 -6.60
N LEU A 142 -3.26 19.41 -7.79
CA LEU A 142 -2.14 19.42 -8.73
C LEU A 142 -2.27 20.59 -9.73
N ASP A 143 -1.15 21.18 -10.11
CA ASP A 143 -1.08 22.04 -11.29
C ASP A 143 -1.11 21.22 -12.60
N PRO A 144 -1.21 21.85 -13.78
CA PRO A 144 -1.23 21.13 -15.06
C PRO A 144 0.02 20.27 -15.33
N GLN A 145 1.12 20.51 -14.62
CA GLN A 145 2.36 19.74 -14.69
C GLN A 145 2.38 18.56 -13.69
N GLY A 146 1.28 18.36 -12.95
CA GLY A 146 1.14 17.28 -11.98
C GLY A 146 1.79 17.56 -10.62
N VAL A 147 2.18 18.81 -10.35
CA VAL A 147 2.87 19.17 -9.12
C VAL A 147 1.87 19.69 -8.07
N PRO A 148 1.90 19.19 -6.82
CA PRO A 148 1.06 19.71 -5.75
C PRO A 148 1.29 21.20 -5.49
N ARG A 149 0.18 21.95 -5.38
CA ARG A 149 0.16 23.38 -5.08
C ARG A 149 -0.89 23.69 -4.02
N PHE A 150 -0.44 24.05 -2.83
CA PHE A 150 -1.33 24.39 -1.72
C PHE A 150 -2.23 25.59 -2.04
N GLU A 151 -1.72 26.55 -2.81
CA GLU A 151 -2.45 27.75 -3.23
C GLU A 151 -3.73 27.44 -4.02
N LEU A 152 -3.76 26.33 -4.78
CA LEU A 152 -4.92 25.96 -5.60
C LEU A 152 -6.11 25.55 -4.75
N ILE A 153 -5.87 24.97 -3.56
CA ILE A 153 -6.92 24.65 -2.59
C ILE A 153 -7.58 25.94 -2.10
N GLN A 154 -6.82 27.03 -1.94
CA GLN A 154 -7.34 28.33 -1.49
C GLN A 154 -8.13 29.07 -2.57
N GLN A 155 -7.78 28.80 -3.84
CA GLN A 155 -8.49 29.35 -5.00
C GLN A 155 -9.84 28.67 -5.24
N GLY A 156 -10.21 27.67 -4.42
CA GLY A 156 -11.49 26.97 -4.50
C GLY A 156 -11.50 25.76 -5.42
N ARG A 157 -10.34 25.29 -5.90
CA ARG A 157 -10.22 24.10 -6.77
C ARG A 157 -10.30 22.77 -5.99
N VAL A 158 -11.11 22.73 -4.94
CA VAL A 158 -11.24 21.57 -4.04
C VAL A 158 -11.82 20.34 -4.74
N ASP A 159 -12.58 20.53 -5.82
CA ASP A 159 -13.14 19.44 -6.63
C ASP A 159 -12.10 18.66 -7.46
N GLU A 160 -10.89 19.22 -7.59
CA GLU A 160 -9.76 18.61 -8.28
C GLU A 160 -8.78 17.94 -7.32
N ALA A 161 -9.12 17.96 -6.02
CA ALA A 161 -8.24 17.43 -4.99
C ALA A 161 -8.13 15.90 -5.07
N VAL A 162 -6.92 15.42 -4.79
CA VAL A 162 -6.55 14.01 -4.74
C VAL A 162 -5.98 13.71 -3.36
N LEU A 163 -6.36 12.59 -2.77
CA LEU A 163 -5.73 12.03 -1.58
C LEU A 163 -4.57 11.13 -2.01
N PHE A 164 -3.35 11.50 -1.63
CA PHE A 164 -2.16 10.65 -1.72
C PHE A 164 -2.00 9.87 -0.42
N ALA A 165 -2.53 8.65 -0.38
CA ALA A 165 -2.44 7.74 0.74
C ALA A 165 -1.03 7.14 0.86
N PHE A 166 -0.44 7.20 2.04
CA PHE A 166 0.93 6.79 2.28
C PHE A 166 1.12 5.81 3.44
N ASP A 167 0.08 5.51 4.22
CA ASP A 167 0.11 4.45 5.24
C ASP A 167 -1.30 3.86 5.52
N LEU A 168 -1.34 2.62 6.03
CA LEU A 168 -2.55 1.92 6.48
C LEU A 168 -2.38 1.52 7.94
N LEU A 169 -3.19 2.11 8.82
CA LEU A 169 -3.05 1.97 10.26
C LEU A 169 -3.98 0.91 10.85
N ARG A 170 -5.03 0.54 10.10
CA ARG A 170 -6.05 -0.43 10.51
C ARG A 170 -6.64 -1.11 9.28
N LEU A 171 -6.95 -2.40 9.39
CA LEU A 171 -7.72 -3.15 8.40
C LEU A 171 -8.56 -4.23 9.07
N ASP A 172 -9.86 -4.22 8.79
CA ASP A 172 -10.83 -5.26 9.16
C ASP A 172 -10.83 -5.67 10.65
N GLY A 173 -10.69 -4.69 11.54
CA GLY A 173 -10.64 -4.92 12.97
C GLY A 173 -9.23 -4.94 13.55
N GLU A 174 -8.21 -5.17 12.72
CA GLU A 174 -6.82 -5.28 13.13
C GLU A 174 -6.13 -3.91 13.16
N ASP A 175 -5.41 -3.61 14.24
CA ASP A 175 -4.52 -2.45 14.34
C ASP A 175 -3.15 -2.81 13.76
N LEU A 176 -2.78 -2.14 12.67
CA LEU A 176 -1.56 -2.43 11.91
C LEU A 176 -0.37 -1.59 12.37
N ARG A 177 -0.53 -0.65 13.31
CA ARG A 177 0.55 0.28 13.69
C ARG A 177 1.80 -0.43 14.21
N GLY A 178 1.64 -1.62 14.82
CA GLY A 178 2.75 -2.45 15.29
C GLY A 178 3.46 -3.26 14.22
N ARG A 179 2.93 -3.31 12.99
CA ARG A 179 3.53 -4.04 11.86
C ARG A 179 4.63 -3.21 11.18
N PRO A 180 5.63 -3.84 10.55
CA PRO A 180 6.61 -3.20 9.68
C PRO A 180 5.98 -2.31 8.60
N LEU A 181 6.67 -1.23 8.23
CA LEU A 181 6.23 -0.28 7.20
C LEU A 181 5.86 -0.96 5.88
N GLU A 182 6.67 -1.91 5.45
CA GLU A 182 6.51 -2.65 4.21
C GLU A 182 5.19 -3.41 4.20
N GLU A 183 4.88 -4.15 5.27
CA GLU A 183 3.60 -4.86 5.41
C GLU A 183 2.41 -3.89 5.36
N ARG A 184 2.49 -2.75 6.05
CA ARG A 184 1.41 -1.74 6.04
C ARG A 184 1.21 -1.15 4.64
N ARG A 185 2.30 -0.88 3.91
CA ARG A 185 2.26 -0.36 2.54
C ARG A 185 1.72 -1.39 1.54
N ASP A 186 2.08 -2.67 1.69
CA ASP A 186 1.58 -3.72 0.81
C ASP A 186 0.08 -3.95 1.02
N LEU A 187 -0.37 -3.93 2.28
CA LEU A 187 -1.80 -3.94 2.59
C LEU A 187 -2.52 -2.69 2.06
N LEU A 188 -1.92 -1.49 2.18
CA LEU A 188 -2.46 -0.27 1.60
C LEU A 188 -2.63 -0.40 0.08
N ARG A 189 -1.62 -0.95 -0.61
CA ARG A 189 -1.65 -1.20 -2.05
C ARG A 189 -2.79 -2.14 -2.43
N SER A 190 -3.00 -3.22 -1.67
CA SER A 190 -4.14 -4.12 -1.85
C SER A 190 -5.48 -3.40 -1.64
N VAL A 191 -5.62 -2.61 -0.57
CA VAL A 191 -6.85 -1.85 -0.29
C VAL A 191 -7.17 -0.86 -1.39
N LEU A 192 -6.15 -0.27 -2.02
CA LEU A 192 -6.29 0.74 -3.06
C LEU A 192 -6.22 0.21 -4.49
N SER A 193 -6.15 -1.11 -4.70
CA SER A 193 -5.93 -1.70 -6.03
C SER A 193 -6.99 -1.32 -7.07
N ASN A 194 -8.22 -1.05 -6.61
CA ASN A 194 -9.35 -0.61 -7.42
C ASN A 194 -9.93 0.73 -6.92
N ALA A 195 -9.11 1.55 -6.25
CA ALA A 195 -9.56 2.83 -5.73
C ALA A 195 -9.87 3.82 -6.89
N PRO A 196 -10.88 4.69 -6.74
CA PRO A 196 -11.13 5.76 -7.70
C PRO A 196 -9.93 6.72 -7.82
N PRO A 197 -9.77 7.44 -8.95
CA PRO A 197 -8.60 8.28 -9.21
C PRO A 197 -8.41 9.44 -8.23
N GLU A 198 -9.42 9.79 -7.44
CA GLU A 198 -9.36 10.75 -6.33
C GLU A 198 -8.56 10.23 -5.12
N VAL A 199 -8.29 8.92 -5.04
CA VAL A 199 -7.49 8.29 -3.99
C VAL A 199 -6.36 7.51 -4.64
N ARG A 200 -5.12 7.96 -4.43
CA ARG A 200 -3.92 7.40 -5.04
C ARG A 200 -2.92 7.01 -3.97
N LEU A 201 -2.07 6.05 -4.27
CA LEU A 201 -0.88 5.81 -3.46
C LEU A 201 0.09 6.99 -3.62
N ALA A 202 0.77 7.35 -2.54
CA ALA A 202 1.92 8.25 -2.57
C ALA A 202 3.04 7.66 -3.44
N GLU A 203 3.62 8.53 -4.29
CA GLU A 203 4.70 8.18 -5.21
C GLU A 203 5.95 7.79 -4.42
N GLU A 204 6.42 6.58 -4.67
CA GLU A 204 7.68 6.06 -4.17
C GLU A 204 8.82 6.53 -5.08
N VAL A 205 9.91 7.00 -4.48
CA VAL A 205 11.04 7.54 -5.21
C VAL A 205 12.23 6.60 -5.06
N PRO A 206 12.57 5.81 -6.10
CA PRO A 206 13.69 4.88 -6.02
C PRO A 206 15.03 5.59 -6.17
N GLY A 207 16.09 4.89 -5.77
CA GLY A 207 17.47 5.30 -5.97
C GLY A 207 18.07 6.04 -4.78
N ASP A 208 19.23 6.65 -5.02
CA ASP A 208 19.95 7.43 -4.02
C ASP A 208 19.14 8.66 -3.56
N VAL A 209 19.23 8.97 -2.26
CA VAL A 209 18.41 10.03 -1.63
C VAL A 209 18.82 11.43 -2.10
N ASP A 210 20.11 11.69 -2.30
CA ASP A 210 20.59 13.00 -2.73
C ASP A 210 20.20 13.25 -4.19
N GLU A 211 20.37 12.24 -5.06
CA GLU A 211 19.88 12.31 -6.45
C GLU A 211 18.36 12.46 -6.50
N ALA A 212 17.63 11.73 -5.66
CA ALA A 212 16.18 11.85 -5.56
C ALA A 212 15.74 13.25 -5.13
N LEU A 213 16.44 13.86 -4.17
CA LEU A 213 16.15 15.20 -3.68
C LEU A 213 16.38 16.26 -4.78
N GLU A 214 17.42 16.09 -5.60
CA GLU A 214 17.66 16.98 -6.73
C GLU A 214 16.57 16.87 -7.79
N ARG A 215 16.11 15.65 -8.11
CA ARG A 215 14.93 15.46 -8.98
C ARG A 215 13.67 16.13 -8.43
N MET A 216 13.48 16.13 -7.10
CA MET A 216 12.36 16.87 -6.49
C MET A 216 12.50 18.38 -6.71
N ARG A 217 13.72 18.92 -6.59
CA ARG A 217 14.02 20.33 -6.82
C ARG A 217 13.74 20.74 -8.27
N GLU A 218 14.20 19.95 -9.24
CA GLU A 218 13.95 20.18 -10.67
C GLU A 218 12.47 20.15 -11.04
N ARG A 219 11.69 19.23 -10.43
CA ARG A 219 10.23 19.13 -10.63
C ARG A 219 9.43 20.18 -9.85
N GLY A 220 10.09 20.99 -9.01
CA GLY A 220 9.40 21.96 -8.14
C GLY A 220 8.51 21.30 -7.07
N LEU A 221 8.85 20.08 -6.64
CA LEU A 221 8.24 19.38 -5.51
C LEU A 221 8.85 19.85 -4.18
N GLU A 222 8.12 19.68 -3.08
CA GLU A 222 8.54 20.21 -1.78
C GLU A 222 9.78 19.47 -1.23
N GLY A 223 9.92 18.18 -1.54
CA GLY A 223 11.05 17.35 -1.13
C GLY A 223 10.67 15.88 -0.97
N LEU A 224 11.29 15.21 0.00
CA LEU A 224 11.10 13.79 0.29
C LEU A 224 10.63 13.55 1.72
N ILE A 225 9.79 12.53 1.90
CA ILE A 225 9.59 11.86 3.18
C ILE A 225 10.37 10.56 3.13
N LEU A 226 11.35 10.41 4.02
CA LEU A 226 12.08 9.17 4.21
C LEU A 226 11.48 8.42 5.39
N LYS A 227 11.17 7.16 5.19
CA LYS A 227 10.63 6.28 6.23
C LYS A 227 11.61 5.13 6.42
N ALA A 228 12.02 4.89 7.65
CA ALA A 228 12.95 3.81 7.95
C ALA A 228 12.29 2.48 7.61
N ARG A 229 13.04 1.63 6.90
CA ARG A 229 12.61 0.25 6.60
C ARG A 229 12.29 -0.47 7.92
N ARG A 230 11.25 -1.30 7.90
CA ARG A 230 10.78 -2.10 9.05
C ARG A 230 10.32 -1.28 10.27
N SER A 231 10.14 0.03 10.13
CA SER A 231 9.66 0.86 11.22
C SER A 231 8.18 0.59 11.51
N VAL A 232 7.81 0.69 12.79
CA VAL A 232 6.40 0.70 13.21
C VAL A 232 5.83 2.11 13.08
N TYR A 233 4.52 2.26 13.19
CA TYR A 233 3.85 3.55 13.21
C TYR A 233 3.71 4.07 14.66
N GLU A 234 4.29 5.22 14.94
CA GLU A 234 4.31 5.82 16.28
C GLU A 234 3.46 7.09 16.32
N LYS A 235 2.73 7.33 17.40
CA LYS A 235 1.97 8.58 17.55
C LYS A 235 2.92 9.74 17.81
N GLY A 236 2.70 10.88 17.14
CA GLY A 236 3.50 12.07 17.34
C GLY A 236 4.83 12.05 16.58
N ARG A 237 5.76 12.93 16.94
CA ARG A 237 7.02 13.11 16.19
C ARG A 237 7.97 11.93 16.39
N SER A 238 8.41 11.35 15.27
CA SER A 238 9.35 10.23 15.25
C SER A 238 10.59 10.56 14.43
N ARG A 239 11.69 9.86 14.73
CA ARG A 239 12.94 9.87 13.95
C ARG A 239 12.97 8.78 12.87
N GLU A 240 11.98 7.90 12.88
CA GLU A 240 11.79 6.86 11.87
C GLU A 240 11.17 7.43 10.60
N TRP A 241 10.53 8.61 10.67
CA TRP A 241 10.10 9.40 9.53
C TRP A 241 10.89 10.69 9.49
N LEU A 242 11.61 10.92 8.41
CA LEU A 242 12.38 12.13 8.16
C LEU A 242 11.77 12.90 7.01
N LYS A 243 11.89 14.23 7.05
CA LYS A 243 11.54 15.09 5.93
C LYS A 243 12.78 15.84 5.47
N LEU A 244 13.12 15.67 4.20
CA LEU A 244 14.12 16.44 3.49
C LEU A 244 13.39 17.41 2.59
N LYS A 245 13.73 18.70 2.67
CA LYS A 245 13.08 19.74 1.88
C LYS A 245 13.97 20.12 0.71
N ALA A 246 13.43 20.04 -0.50
CA ALA A 246 14.06 20.60 -1.70
C ALA A 246 13.94 22.13 -1.72
N GLN A 247 12.89 22.67 -1.08
CA GLN A 247 12.58 24.10 -0.99
C GLN A 247 12.31 24.53 0.46
N ALA A 248 12.78 25.70 0.87
CA ALA A 248 12.53 26.19 2.23
C ALA A 248 11.06 26.65 2.38
N THR A 249 10.32 25.95 3.23
CA THR A 249 8.92 26.24 3.58
C THR A 249 8.75 26.33 5.09
N GLN A 250 7.88 27.21 5.57
CA GLN A 250 7.58 27.36 6.99
C GLN A 250 6.13 27.81 7.21
N GLU A 251 5.51 27.28 8.25
CA GLU A 251 4.24 27.76 8.81
C GLU A 251 4.53 28.88 9.82
N LEU A 252 3.88 30.04 9.65
CA LEU A 252 4.15 31.26 10.40
C LEU A 252 2.85 31.89 10.89
N ALA A 253 2.85 32.39 12.13
CA ALA A 253 1.75 33.16 12.67
C ALA A 253 1.69 34.53 11.97
N ILE A 254 0.50 34.95 11.56
CA ILE A 254 0.27 36.31 11.06
C ILE A 254 0.08 37.22 12.27
N VAL A 255 0.96 38.21 12.40
CA VAL A 255 1.00 39.14 13.54
C VAL A 255 0.67 40.58 13.18
N GLY A 256 0.45 40.84 11.89
CA GLY A 256 0.02 42.13 11.38
C GLY A 256 0.05 42.18 9.86
N TRP A 257 -0.21 43.36 9.32
CA TRP A 257 -0.10 43.64 7.89
C TRP A 257 0.27 45.10 7.64
N THR A 258 0.73 45.39 6.42
CA THR A 258 0.99 46.77 5.96
C THR A 258 0.14 47.06 4.71
N PRO A 259 -0.36 48.28 4.52
CA PRO A 259 -1.13 48.66 3.34
C PRO A 259 -0.28 48.58 2.07
N GLY A 260 -0.94 48.23 0.97
CA GLY A 260 -0.34 48.17 -0.35
C GLY A 260 -0.04 49.56 -0.90
N LYS A 261 0.99 49.64 -1.74
CA LYS A 261 1.36 50.84 -2.50
C LYS A 261 1.26 50.52 -4.00
N GLY A 262 1.12 51.55 -4.84
CA GLY A 262 1.00 51.39 -6.29
C GLY A 262 -0.21 50.52 -6.67
N ASN A 263 0.02 49.45 -7.45
CA ASN A 263 -1.03 48.53 -7.92
C ASN A 263 -1.75 47.76 -6.79
N ALA A 264 -1.20 47.74 -5.58
CA ALA A 264 -1.84 47.15 -4.40
C ALA A 264 -2.51 48.20 -3.50
N SER A 265 -2.55 49.48 -3.91
CA SER A 265 -3.17 50.56 -3.13
C SER A 265 -4.63 50.25 -2.80
N GLY A 266 -5.04 50.57 -1.56
CA GLY A 266 -6.37 50.24 -1.04
C GLY A 266 -6.57 48.76 -0.70
N SER A 267 -5.51 47.94 -0.70
CA SER A 267 -5.56 46.53 -0.28
C SER A 267 -4.38 46.16 0.63
N LEU A 268 -4.33 44.92 1.11
CA LEU A 268 -3.18 44.38 1.82
C LEU A 268 -1.93 44.41 0.95
N GLY A 269 -0.86 45.03 1.45
CA GLY A 269 0.45 45.11 0.80
C GLY A 269 1.35 43.93 1.15
N ALA A 270 1.55 43.70 2.44
CA ALA A 270 2.34 42.59 2.97
C ALA A 270 1.80 42.09 4.30
N LEU A 271 1.96 40.80 4.58
CA LEU A 271 1.74 40.22 5.90
C LEU A 271 3.01 40.35 6.74
N LEU A 272 2.84 40.61 8.02
CA LEU A 272 3.86 40.59 9.06
C LEU A 272 3.79 39.24 9.76
N LEU A 273 4.92 38.55 9.83
CA LEU A 273 4.96 37.13 10.21
C LEU A 273 5.82 36.92 11.44
N ALA A 274 5.49 35.91 12.22
CA ALA A 274 6.25 35.51 13.39
C ALA A 274 6.28 33.98 13.57
N VAL A 275 7.28 33.53 14.32
CA VAL A 275 7.36 32.16 14.86
C VAL A 275 6.95 32.19 16.32
N ALA A 276 6.25 31.16 16.78
CA ALA A 276 5.96 30.97 18.20
C ALA A 276 7.25 30.57 18.95
N ASP A 277 7.44 31.11 20.14
CA ASP A 277 8.62 30.84 20.99
C ASP A 277 8.46 29.60 21.90
N GLY A 278 7.30 28.95 21.85
CA GLY A 278 6.94 27.79 22.69
C GLY A 278 6.60 28.13 24.14
N LYS A 279 6.66 29.40 24.53
CA LYS A 279 6.38 29.93 25.88
C LYS A 279 5.18 30.90 25.89
N GLY A 280 4.39 30.89 24.82
CA GLY A 280 3.21 31.77 24.66
C GLY A 280 3.52 33.14 24.05
N GLY A 281 4.74 33.37 23.55
CA GLY A 281 5.12 34.58 22.83
C GLY A 281 5.48 34.32 21.37
N TYR A 282 5.73 35.41 20.63
CA TYR A 282 6.07 35.37 19.21
C TYR A 282 7.37 36.13 18.93
N GLU A 283 8.18 35.62 18.00
CA GLU A 283 9.39 36.27 17.49
C GLU A 283 9.20 36.66 16.02
N PHE A 284 9.44 37.93 15.71
CA PHE A 284 9.18 38.46 14.38
C PHE A 284 10.08 37.79 13.33
N ALA A 285 9.49 37.20 12.29
CA ALA A 285 10.17 36.45 11.24
C ALA A 285 10.30 37.22 9.92
N GLY A 286 9.73 38.42 9.82
CA GLY A 286 9.82 39.26 8.63
C GLY A 286 8.47 39.59 8.02
N LYS A 287 8.49 40.08 6.78
CA LYS A 287 7.29 40.43 6.01
C LYS A 287 7.23 39.68 4.68
N VAL A 288 6.04 39.35 4.21
CA VAL A 288 5.82 38.74 2.88
C VAL A 288 4.85 39.59 2.07
N GLY A 289 5.27 40.05 0.89
CA GLY A 289 4.49 40.93 0.00
C GLY A 289 4.14 40.33 -1.36
N THR A 290 4.64 39.13 -1.66
CA THR A 290 4.48 38.41 -2.93
C THR A 290 3.73 37.09 -2.72
N GLY A 291 3.23 36.48 -3.80
CA GLY A 291 2.48 35.22 -3.73
C GLY A 291 0.97 35.37 -3.49
N PHE A 292 0.44 36.60 -3.56
CA PHE A 292 -0.99 36.88 -3.41
C PHE A 292 -1.65 37.20 -4.76
N SER A 293 -2.85 36.66 -4.98
CA SER A 293 -3.80 37.22 -5.95
C SER A 293 -4.46 38.49 -5.42
N SER A 294 -5.00 39.32 -6.32
CA SER A 294 -5.75 40.53 -5.95
C SER A 294 -6.97 40.23 -5.06
N LYS A 295 -7.63 39.08 -5.29
CA LYS A 295 -8.74 38.61 -4.45
C LYS A 295 -8.25 38.26 -3.05
N GLN A 296 -7.18 37.46 -2.93
CA GLN A 296 -6.61 37.09 -1.62
C GLN A 296 -6.19 38.31 -0.79
N ARG A 297 -5.62 39.36 -1.42
CA ARG A 297 -5.27 40.60 -0.69
C ARG A 297 -6.48 41.23 -0.01
N LYS A 298 -7.60 41.33 -0.72
CA LYS A 298 -8.85 41.92 -0.19
C LYS A 298 -9.47 41.03 0.89
N ASP A 299 -9.54 39.72 0.64
CA ASP A 299 -10.13 38.75 1.58
C ASP A 299 -9.34 38.69 2.89
N LEU A 300 -8.00 38.65 2.80
CA LEU A 300 -7.12 38.69 3.97
C LEU A 300 -7.28 40.00 4.73
N GLN A 301 -7.25 41.15 4.06
CA GLN A 301 -7.43 42.43 4.75
C GLN A 301 -8.74 42.47 5.54
N LYS A 302 -9.83 41.99 4.94
CA LYS A 302 -11.15 41.92 5.60
C LYS A 302 -11.13 40.99 6.82
N GLN A 303 -10.48 39.83 6.72
CA GLN A 303 -10.37 38.89 7.85
C GLN A 303 -9.53 39.49 8.98
N LEU A 304 -8.42 40.17 8.65
CA LEU A 304 -7.47 40.69 9.64
C LEU A 304 -7.92 41.98 10.32
N ALA A 305 -8.77 42.78 9.68
CA ALA A 305 -9.25 44.05 10.25
C ALA A 305 -10.04 43.88 11.57
N GLY A 306 -10.62 42.70 11.81
CA GLY A 306 -11.37 42.40 13.04
C GLY A 306 -10.51 42.12 14.27
N ASP A 307 -9.20 41.89 14.09
CA ASP A 307 -8.30 41.46 15.17
C ASP A 307 -7.26 42.55 15.51
N GLU A 308 -7.48 43.81 15.12
CA GLU A 308 -6.51 44.90 15.31
C GLU A 308 -6.15 45.17 16.78
N ARG A 309 -4.88 45.49 17.01
CA ARG A 309 -4.32 45.89 18.31
C ARG A 309 -3.29 47.01 18.17
N GLN A 310 -3.02 47.69 19.29
CA GLN A 310 -2.17 48.89 19.31
C GLN A 310 -0.67 48.59 19.18
N THR A 311 -0.22 47.45 19.69
CA THR A 311 1.21 47.10 19.77
C THR A 311 1.51 45.78 19.10
N SER A 312 2.74 45.60 18.62
CA SER A 312 3.16 44.33 18.03
C SER A 312 3.07 43.19 19.06
N PRO A 313 2.47 42.03 18.71
CA PRO A 313 2.49 40.85 19.56
C PRO A 313 3.83 40.09 19.50
N ALA A 314 4.74 40.49 18.59
CA ALA A 314 6.00 39.79 18.33
C ALA A 314 7.22 40.59 18.78
N ARG A 315 8.13 39.94 19.51
CA ARG A 315 9.43 40.50 19.89
C ARG A 315 10.32 40.68 18.67
N GLY A 316 11.14 41.73 18.67
CA GLY A 316 12.09 42.01 17.59
C GLY A 316 11.44 42.49 16.28
N ALA A 317 10.17 42.94 16.34
CA ALA A 317 9.52 43.62 15.23
C ALA A 317 10.09 45.04 15.06
N PRO A 318 10.46 45.47 13.84
CA PRO A 318 10.96 46.83 13.60
C PRO A 318 9.84 47.86 13.79
N ARG A 319 10.22 49.12 14.02
CA ARG A 319 9.26 50.24 13.99
C ARG A 319 8.74 50.43 12.57
N LEU A 320 7.48 50.06 12.35
CA LEU A 320 6.78 50.20 11.07
C LEU A 320 5.65 51.21 11.26
N ARG A 321 5.76 52.40 10.64
CA ARG A 321 4.78 53.48 10.80
C ARG A 321 3.39 53.14 10.28
N ASP A 322 3.32 52.34 9.22
CA ASP A 322 2.07 51.98 8.54
C ASP A 322 1.61 50.54 8.90
N ALA A 323 2.12 49.95 9.98
CA ALA A 323 1.76 48.59 10.35
C ALA A 323 0.44 48.56 11.14
N HIS A 324 -0.46 47.70 10.69
CA HIS A 324 -1.65 47.28 11.43
C HIS A 324 -1.29 45.99 12.19
N TRP A 325 -1.06 46.11 13.49
CA TRP A 325 -0.81 44.95 14.34
C TRP A 325 -2.12 44.25 14.65
N ILE A 326 -2.09 42.92 14.73
CA ILE A 326 -3.28 42.11 15.01
C ILE A 326 -3.00 41.09 16.11
N GLU A 327 -4.05 40.60 16.74
CA GLU A 327 -3.97 39.41 17.57
C GLU A 327 -3.69 38.18 16.68
N PRO A 328 -2.67 37.35 16.99
CA PRO A 328 -2.31 36.22 16.14
C PRO A 328 -3.40 35.15 16.17
N ARG A 329 -4.16 35.02 15.08
CA ARG A 329 -5.22 34.01 14.94
C ARG A 329 -5.09 33.15 13.68
N LEU A 330 -4.41 33.68 12.67
CA LEU A 330 -4.22 33.01 11.38
C LEU A 330 -2.78 32.56 11.19
N VAL A 331 -2.61 31.45 10.48
CA VAL A 331 -1.32 30.87 10.11
C VAL A 331 -1.15 30.94 8.60
N ALA A 332 0.04 31.33 8.14
CA ALA A 332 0.41 31.33 6.73
C ALA A 332 1.51 30.29 6.45
N GLN A 333 1.34 29.51 5.38
CA GLN A 333 2.40 28.75 4.73
C GLN A 333 3.19 29.70 3.82
N VAL A 334 4.51 29.74 4.00
CA VAL A 334 5.40 30.63 3.25
C VAL A 334 6.58 29.85 2.70
N ARG A 335 6.86 30.03 1.41
CA ARG A 335 8.09 29.58 0.77
C ARG A 335 9.12 30.70 0.81
N PHE A 336 10.38 30.38 1.00
CA PHE A 336 11.47 31.35 1.08
C PHE A 336 12.79 30.71 0.64
N THR A 337 13.85 31.51 0.53
CA THR A 337 15.18 31.02 0.12
C THR A 337 15.96 30.47 1.30
N GLU A 338 16.11 31.27 2.36
CA GLU A 338 16.83 30.89 3.57
C GLU A 338 16.39 31.71 4.78
N TRP A 339 16.74 31.22 5.97
CA TRP A 339 16.70 32.02 7.19
C TRP A 339 17.99 32.82 7.32
N THR A 340 17.86 34.11 7.53
CA THR A 340 18.98 35.00 7.88
C THR A 340 19.48 34.72 9.31
N HIS A 341 20.70 35.17 9.62
CA HIS A 341 21.31 35.01 10.94
C HIS A 341 20.47 35.64 12.07
N ASP A 342 19.79 36.75 11.81
CA ASP A 342 18.87 37.44 12.72
C ASP A 342 17.45 36.84 12.75
N GLY A 343 17.25 35.68 12.11
CA GLY A 343 16.00 34.93 12.19
C GLY A 343 14.87 35.50 11.34
N LYS A 344 15.19 36.19 10.23
CA LYS A 344 14.20 36.66 9.23
C LYS A 344 14.23 35.83 7.96
N LEU A 345 13.11 35.81 7.23
CA LEU A 345 13.00 35.13 5.95
C LEU A 345 13.62 35.95 4.81
N ARG A 346 14.39 35.28 3.94
CA ARG A 346 14.91 35.88 2.70
C ARG A 346 14.06 35.50 1.50
N HIS A 347 13.64 36.49 0.70
CA HIS A 347 12.74 36.33 -0.45
C HIS A 347 11.47 35.49 -0.16
N PRO A 348 10.68 35.81 0.89
CA PRO A 348 9.48 35.06 1.20
C PRO A 348 8.39 35.28 0.13
N ALA A 349 7.61 34.24 -0.14
CA ALA A 349 6.43 34.25 -0.98
C ALA A 349 5.29 33.48 -0.28
N PHE A 350 4.12 34.09 -0.21
CA PHE A 350 2.94 33.49 0.38
C PHE A 350 2.48 32.28 -0.45
N GLN A 351 2.11 31.18 0.20
CA GLN A 351 1.55 30.00 -0.45
C GLN A 351 0.06 29.83 -0.09
N GLY A 352 -0.31 30.13 1.15
CA GLY A 352 -1.71 30.07 1.58
C GLY A 352 -1.89 30.12 3.10
N LEU A 353 -3.12 30.35 3.55
CA LEU A 353 -3.53 30.16 4.95
C LEU A 353 -3.64 28.68 5.38
N ARG A 354 -3.20 28.37 6.61
CA ARG A 354 -3.33 27.05 7.23
C ARG A 354 -4.44 27.05 8.27
N ALA A 355 -5.66 26.75 7.84
CA ALA A 355 -6.84 26.69 8.72
C ALA A 355 -6.79 25.51 9.70
N ASP A 356 -5.94 24.50 9.43
CA ASP A 356 -5.72 23.33 10.29
C ASP A 356 -4.69 23.58 11.41
N LYS A 357 -4.11 24.77 11.47
CA LYS A 357 -3.01 25.13 12.37
C LYS A 357 -3.41 26.26 13.30
N LYS A 358 -2.87 26.21 14.51
CA LYS A 358 -2.94 27.34 15.44
C LYS A 358 -1.65 28.15 15.41
N PRO A 359 -1.70 29.48 15.62
CA PRO A 359 -0.52 30.34 15.68
C PRO A 359 0.56 29.85 16.67
N GLU A 360 0.18 29.28 17.80
CA GLU A 360 1.11 28.79 18.82
C GLU A 360 1.90 27.55 18.36
N GLU A 361 1.40 26.85 17.33
CA GLU A 361 2.07 25.69 16.71
C GLU A 361 3.15 26.10 15.70
N CYS A 362 3.23 27.39 15.34
CA CYS A 362 4.14 27.93 14.32
C CYS A 362 5.58 28.09 14.83
N ILE A 363 6.15 27.01 15.35
CA ILE A 363 7.51 27.00 15.89
C ILE A 363 8.50 26.91 14.71
N ARG A 364 9.60 27.66 14.78
CA ARG A 364 10.70 27.56 13.81
C ARG A 364 11.25 26.13 13.83
N GLU A 365 11.09 25.41 12.72
CA GLU A 365 11.69 24.09 12.60
C GLU A 365 13.20 24.25 12.42
N ARG A 366 13.97 23.52 13.23
CA ARG A 366 15.42 23.39 13.07
C ARG A 366 15.71 21.97 12.63
N PRO A 367 16.58 21.77 11.62
CA PRO A 367 17.05 20.43 11.29
C PRO A 367 17.61 19.76 12.54
N ALA A 368 17.17 18.55 12.79
CA ALA A 368 17.80 17.68 13.77
C ALA A 368 19.09 17.13 13.15
N PRO A 369 20.10 16.77 13.96
CA PRO A 369 21.23 15.99 13.48
C PRO A 369 20.71 14.75 12.74
N VAL A 370 21.27 14.49 11.56
CA VAL A 370 20.88 13.36 10.72
C VAL A 370 21.07 12.07 11.52
N PRO A 371 19.98 11.35 11.85
CA PRO A 371 20.12 10.10 12.56
C PRO A 371 20.68 9.05 11.60
N GLU A 372 21.61 8.20 12.09
CA GLU A 372 21.85 6.92 11.42
C GLU A 372 20.52 6.17 11.35
N ALA A 373 20.24 5.46 10.24
CA ALA A 373 19.13 4.54 10.17
C ALA A 373 19.13 3.69 11.45
N PRO A 374 18.00 3.62 12.18
CA PRO A 374 17.99 2.94 13.46
C PRO A 374 18.38 1.48 13.24
N LYS A 375 19.56 1.13 13.75
CA LYS A 375 19.98 -0.26 13.94
C LYS A 375 19.10 -0.80 15.07
N ARG A 376 17.84 -1.10 14.78
CA ARG A 376 16.96 -1.79 15.72
C ARG A 376 17.61 -3.14 15.98
N LYS A 377 18.33 -3.24 17.09
CA LYS A 377 18.53 -4.51 17.78
C LYS A 377 17.13 -4.95 18.16
N ILE A 378 16.61 -5.90 17.39
CA ILE A 378 15.52 -6.74 17.86
C ILE A 378 16.02 -7.33 19.19
N ASP A 379 15.20 -7.21 20.23
CA ASP A 379 15.40 -7.98 21.45
C ASP A 379 15.59 -9.45 21.05
N ALA A 380 16.68 -10.05 21.50
CA ALA A 380 17.28 -11.22 20.89
C ALA A 380 16.52 -12.53 21.19
N SER A 381 15.26 -12.62 20.81
CA SER A 381 14.49 -13.87 20.76
C SER A 381 14.24 -14.39 19.33
N ARG A 382 14.81 -13.76 18.30
CA ARG A 382 15.03 -14.40 16.99
C ARG A 382 16.16 -13.71 16.22
N LYS A 383 17.35 -14.31 16.29
CA LYS A 383 18.51 -13.94 15.46
C LYS A 383 18.46 -14.73 14.15
N VAL A 384 18.51 -14.03 13.02
CA VAL A 384 18.99 -14.58 11.75
C VAL A 384 20.44 -14.13 11.58
N PRO A 385 21.43 -15.04 11.50
CA PRO A 385 22.82 -14.68 11.18
C PRO A 385 23.09 -14.62 9.66
N PRO A 386 24.13 -13.88 9.20
CA PRO A 386 24.65 -13.99 7.84
C PRO A 386 25.34 -15.35 7.63
N PRO A 387 25.58 -15.80 6.37
CA PRO A 387 25.89 -17.18 6.06
C PRO A 387 27.30 -17.55 6.53
N ALA A 388 27.40 -18.05 7.75
CA ALA A 388 28.45 -18.98 8.12
C ALA A 388 28.16 -20.30 7.41
N ALA A 389 29.20 -21.03 7.01
CA ALA A 389 29.06 -22.42 6.57
C ALA A 389 28.42 -23.22 7.71
N HIS A 390 27.10 -23.35 7.66
CA HIS A 390 26.35 -24.19 8.57
C HIS A 390 26.62 -25.65 8.19
N PRO A 391 26.64 -26.57 9.16
CA PRO A 391 26.83 -27.99 8.88
C PRO A 391 25.81 -28.46 7.84
N GLU A 392 26.27 -29.28 6.88
CA GLU A 392 25.40 -29.90 5.88
C GLU A 392 24.21 -30.57 6.56
N GLN A 393 23.01 -30.43 5.99
CA GLN A 393 21.86 -31.16 6.48
C GLN A 393 22.13 -32.66 6.34
N LYS A 394 22.27 -33.36 7.48
CA LYS A 394 22.58 -34.78 7.50
C LYS A 394 21.43 -35.59 6.92
N LEU A 395 21.74 -36.44 5.92
CA LEU A 395 20.79 -37.39 5.38
C LEU A 395 20.80 -38.67 6.24
N THR A 396 19.64 -39.10 6.73
CA THR A 396 19.46 -40.35 7.46
C THR A 396 18.65 -41.35 6.62
N ASN A 397 19.04 -42.62 6.71
CA ASN A 397 18.51 -43.71 5.89
C ASN A 397 18.58 -43.38 4.37
N PRO A 398 19.79 -43.10 3.84
CA PRO A 398 19.99 -42.72 2.43
C PRO A 398 19.45 -43.77 1.46
N ASP A 399 19.59 -45.05 1.80
CA ASP A 399 19.20 -46.19 0.94
C ASP A 399 17.69 -46.46 0.92
N ARG A 400 16.89 -45.67 1.64
CA ARG A 400 15.43 -45.83 1.64
C ARG A 400 14.89 -45.59 0.24
N LEU A 401 14.20 -46.59 -0.32
CA LEU A 401 13.52 -46.47 -1.61
C LEU A 401 12.29 -45.55 -1.50
N LEU A 402 12.29 -44.48 -2.31
CA LEU A 402 11.16 -43.55 -2.43
C LEU A 402 10.35 -43.82 -3.71
N TYR A 403 11.01 -44.27 -4.79
CA TYR A 403 10.35 -44.81 -5.98
C TYR A 403 10.81 -46.26 -6.19
N PRO A 404 10.08 -47.27 -5.65
CA PRO A 404 10.54 -48.66 -5.64
C PRO A 404 10.76 -49.26 -7.03
N LYS A 405 9.86 -48.99 -7.99
CA LYS A 405 9.94 -49.52 -9.36
C LYS A 405 11.20 -49.05 -10.10
N ASP A 406 11.55 -47.77 -9.93
CA ASP A 406 12.70 -47.15 -10.56
C ASP A 406 13.98 -47.29 -9.74
N ARG A 407 13.89 -47.90 -8.55
CA ARG A 407 14.96 -48.07 -7.57
C ARG A 407 15.59 -46.75 -7.12
N ILE A 408 14.82 -45.65 -7.11
CA ILE A 408 15.28 -44.33 -6.67
C ILE A 408 15.22 -44.26 -5.14
N THR A 409 16.36 -43.99 -4.53
CA THR A 409 16.54 -43.86 -3.09
C THR A 409 16.37 -42.43 -2.61
N LYS A 410 16.31 -42.22 -1.29
CA LYS A 410 16.36 -40.88 -0.68
C LYS A 410 17.64 -40.13 -1.05
N ALA A 411 18.78 -40.83 -1.13
CA ALA A 411 20.03 -40.23 -1.57
C ALA A 411 19.94 -39.70 -3.01
N ASP A 412 19.29 -40.45 -3.91
CA ASP A 412 19.09 -40.01 -5.29
C ASP A 412 18.18 -38.78 -5.38
N VAL A 413 17.11 -38.71 -4.57
CA VAL A 413 16.25 -37.52 -4.48
C VAL A 413 17.03 -36.30 -3.95
N ALA A 414 17.87 -36.49 -2.93
CA ALA A 414 18.71 -35.41 -2.41
C ALA A 414 19.70 -34.90 -3.47
N ALA A 415 20.35 -35.80 -4.20
CA ALA A 415 21.25 -35.46 -5.31
C ALA A 415 20.50 -34.77 -6.46
N TYR A 416 19.26 -35.17 -6.74
CA TYR A 416 18.42 -34.51 -7.74
C TYR A 416 18.09 -33.07 -7.33
N TYR A 417 17.61 -32.83 -6.11
CA TYR A 417 17.33 -31.48 -5.61
C TYR A 417 18.56 -30.58 -5.59
N GLU A 418 19.74 -31.14 -5.29
CA GLU A 418 21.00 -30.43 -5.40
C GLU A 418 21.30 -30.05 -6.86
N ALA A 419 21.17 -30.99 -7.80
CA ALA A 419 21.41 -30.76 -9.22
C ALA A 419 20.48 -29.71 -9.85
N VAL A 420 19.21 -29.68 -9.43
CA VAL A 420 18.22 -28.69 -9.92
C VAL A 420 18.08 -27.46 -9.03
N SER A 421 18.91 -27.34 -7.98
CA SER A 421 18.78 -26.31 -6.95
C SER A 421 18.64 -24.89 -7.50
N PRO A 422 19.45 -24.42 -8.49
CA PRO A 422 19.31 -23.06 -9.00
C PRO A 422 17.92 -22.78 -9.58
N ALA A 423 17.38 -23.71 -10.37
CA ALA A 423 16.05 -23.55 -10.99
C ALA A 423 14.93 -23.71 -9.96
N LEU A 424 15.05 -24.70 -9.06
CA LEU A 424 14.03 -24.97 -8.06
C LEU A 424 13.92 -23.84 -7.04
N LEU A 425 15.06 -23.29 -6.56
CA LEU A 425 15.07 -22.13 -5.67
C LEU A 425 14.47 -20.89 -6.34
N ALA A 426 14.77 -20.65 -7.61
CA ALA A 426 14.15 -19.55 -8.35
C ALA A 426 12.62 -19.73 -8.49
N ALA A 427 12.15 -20.96 -8.69
CA ALA A 427 10.72 -21.24 -8.83
C ALA A 427 9.93 -21.06 -7.53
N VAL A 428 10.53 -21.40 -6.38
CA VAL A 428 9.88 -21.31 -5.05
C VAL A 428 10.27 -20.06 -4.26
N GLU A 429 11.02 -19.15 -4.88
CA GLU A 429 11.59 -17.97 -4.25
C GLU A 429 10.52 -17.17 -3.49
N ASP A 430 10.77 -16.96 -2.20
CA ASP A 430 9.88 -16.26 -1.28
C ASP A 430 8.47 -16.84 -1.17
N ARG A 431 8.21 -18.06 -1.63
CA ARG A 431 6.85 -18.63 -1.62
C ARG A 431 6.65 -19.47 -0.35
N PRO A 432 5.60 -19.20 0.44
CA PRO A 432 5.14 -20.16 1.44
C PRO A 432 4.85 -21.49 0.77
N LEU A 433 5.32 -22.57 1.38
CA LEU A 433 5.15 -23.90 0.86
C LEU A 433 4.13 -24.70 1.64
N THR A 434 3.51 -25.62 0.92
CA THR A 434 2.77 -26.75 1.44
C THR A 434 3.45 -28.01 0.93
N LEU A 435 3.78 -28.93 1.82
CA LEU A 435 4.68 -30.05 1.53
C LEU A 435 3.91 -31.37 1.61
N VAL A 436 4.23 -32.30 0.71
CA VAL A 436 3.73 -33.67 0.80
C VAL A 436 4.90 -34.62 1.00
N HIS A 437 4.86 -35.33 2.12
CA HIS A 437 5.91 -36.23 2.56
C HIS A 437 5.55 -37.68 2.24
N TRP A 438 6.51 -38.37 1.62
CA TRP A 438 6.39 -39.76 1.19
C TRP A 438 7.38 -40.64 1.96
N ASN A 439 7.25 -40.64 3.29
CA ASN A 439 8.22 -41.24 4.19
C ASN A 439 8.49 -42.74 3.98
N GLN A 440 7.56 -43.46 3.34
CA GLN A 440 7.66 -44.89 3.02
C GLN A 440 7.68 -45.16 1.50
N GLY A 441 7.89 -44.13 0.69
CA GLY A 441 7.85 -44.18 -0.77
C GLY A 441 6.46 -43.97 -1.38
N ILE A 442 6.42 -43.73 -2.69
CA ILE A 442 5.23 -43.26 -3.44
C ILE A 442 4.09 -44.29 -3.53
N GLU A 443 4.35 -45.57 -3.22
CA GLU A 443 3.35 -46.63 -3.23
C GLU A 443 2.58 -46.73 -1.89
N LYS A 444 2.97 -45.93 -0.90
CA LYS A 444 2.36 -45.89 0.45
C LYS A 444 1.73 -44.54 0.71
N ALA A 445 0.92 -44.46 1.77
CA ALA A 445 0.24 -43.23 2.14
C ALA A 445 1.24 -42.08 2.37
N SER A 446 0.97 -40.95 1.75
CA SER A 446 1.65 -39.69 2.01
C SER A 446 1.00 -38.94 3.17
N TRP A 447 1.65 -37.89 3.64
CA TRP A 447 1.02 -36.94 4.55
C TRP A 447 1.33 -35.50 4.17
N PHE A 448 0.37 -34.63 4.44
CA PHE A 448 0.35 -33.24 4.02
C PHE A 448 0.73 -32.31 5.17
N GLN A 449 1.69 -31.41 4.92
CA GLN A 449 2.19 -30.44 5.88
C GLN A 449 2.00 -29.01 5.37
N GLN A 450 1.12 -28.27 6.03
CA GLN A 450 1.06 -26.80 5.90
C GLN A 450 1.84 -26.12 7.03
N ASP A 451 1.70 -26.64 8.25
CA ASP A 451 2.38 -26.11 9.43
C ASP A 451 3.65 -26.91 9.69
N VAL A 452 4.82 -26.26 9.57
CA VAL A 452 6.10 -26.89 9.88
C VAL A 452 6.27 -27.12 11.38
N GLY A 453 5.53 -26.39 12.24
CA GLY A 453 5.38 -26.68 13.67
C GLY A 453 6.69 -26.97 14.40
N ALA A 454 6.74 -28.12 15.07
CA ALA A 454 7.90 -28.61 15.82
C ALA A 454 9.04 -29.17 14.93
N MET A 455 8.81 -29.32 13.62
CA MET A 455 9.83 -29.72 12.66
C MET A 455 10.65 -28.52 12.16
N ALA A 456 10.24 -27.30 12.49
CA ALA A 456 11.01 -26.10 12.17
C ALA A 456 12.32 -26.11 12.97
N GLU A 457 13.44 -25.98 12.26
CA GLU A 457 14.74 -25.75 12.87
C GLU A 457 15.05 -24.24 12.86
N ASP A 458 15.86 -23.77 13.80
CA ASP A 458 16.11 -22.33 14.01
C ASP A 458 16.68 -21.58 12.80
N TRP A 459 17.29 -22.30 11.86
CA TRP A 459 17.86 -21.75 10.64
C TRP A 459 16.87 -21.64 9.48
N MET A 460 15.68 -22.25 9.61
CA MET A 460 14.68 -22.24 8.54
C MET A 460 13.96 -20.91 8.47
N HIS A 461 13.75 -20.44 7.24
CA HIS A 461 12.87 -19.33 6.99
C HIS A 461 11.41 -19.81 7.00
N THR A 462 10.58 -19.18 7.82
CA THR A 462 9.15 -19.49 7.89
C THR A 462 8.30 -18.23 7.91
N VAL A 463 7.10 -18.31 7.34
CA VAL A 463 6.10 -17.24 7.37
C VAL A 463 4.81 -17.75 8.04
N GLU A 464 4.22 -16.92 8.90
CA GLU A 464 3.01 -17.27 9.63
C GLU A 464 1.76 -16.74 8.92
N THR A 465 0.76 -17.61 8.73
CA THR A 465 -0.54 -17.25 8.15
C THR A 465 -1.67 -17.57 9.13
N PRO A 466 -2.81 -16.86 9.11
CA PRO A 466 -3.92 -17.18 9.99
C PRO A 466 -4.48 -18.59 9.73
N ALA A 467 -4.68 -19.39 10.78
CA ALA A 467 -5.25 -20.72 10.63
C ALA A 467 -6.73 -20.65 10.18
N ARG A 468 -7.07 -21.37 9.10
CA ARG A 468 -8.43 -21.36 8.51
C ARG A 468 -9.49 -22.03 9.38
N THR A 469 -9.12 -23.00 10.22
CA THR A 469 -10.07 -23.88 10.94
C THR A 469 -9.89 -23.90 12.46
N LYS A 470 -8.88 -23.22 13.00
CA LYS A 470 -8.58 -23.15 14.45
C LYS A 470 -8.10 -21.75 14.81
N LYS A 471 -8.17 -21.38 16.10
CA LYS A 471 -7.47 -20.18 16.59
C LYS A 471 -5.97 -20.44 16.56
N GLY A 472 -5.21 -19.53 15.94
CA GLY A 472 -3.75 -19.61 15.87
C GLY A 472 -3.21 -19.22 14.49
N ALA A 473 -1.90 -19.39 14.31
CA ALA A 473 -1.23 -19.22 13.04
C ALA A 473 -0.69 -20.58 12.55
N VAL A 474 -0.63 -20.74 11.24
CA VAL A 474 0.04 -21.83 10.52
C VAL A 474 1.41 -21.32 10.11
N ARG A 475 2.47 -22.03 10.49
CA ARG A 475 3.84 -21.66 10.14
C ARG A 475 4.26 -22.37 8.87
N HIS A 476 4.29 -21.68 7.75
CA HIS A 476 4.72 -22.22 6.47
C HIS A 476 6.22 -22.13 6.30
N LEU A 477 6.84 -23.15 5.72
CA LEU A 477 8.24 -23.10 5.30
C LEU A 477 8.38 -22.22 4.04
N VAL A 478 9.42 -21.41 3.99
CA VAL A 478 9.90 -20.73 2.78
C VAL A 478 11.29 -21.29 2.49
N VAL A 479 11.50 -21.83 1.28
CA VAL A 479 12.76 -22.47 0.90
C VAL A 479 13.61 -21.48 0.13
N ASP A 480 14.74 -21.12 0.70
CA ASP A 480 15.64 -20.05 0.20
C ASP A 480 17.11 -20.49 0.09
N SER A 481 17.39 -21.78 0.28
CA SER A 481 18.77 -22.29 0.27
C SER A 481 18.87 -23.77 -0.15
N PRO A 482 20.03 -24.20 -0.69
CA PRO A 482 20.29 -25.62 -0.96
C PRO A 482 20.17 -26.50 0.29
N ARG A 483 20.47 -25.95 1.47
CA ARG A 483 20.28 -26.63 2.75
C ARG A 483 18.81 -26.92 3.04
N ALA A 484 17.92 -25.96 2.79
CA ALA A 484 16.48 -26.15 2.92
C ALA A 484 15.97 -27.22 1.93
N LEU A 485 16.47 -27.25 0.69
CA LEU A 485 16.17 -28.32 -0.28
C LEU A 485 16.66 -29.70 0.21
N ARG A 486 17.86 -29.78 0.77
CA ARG A 486 18.37 -31.02 1.35
C ARG A 486 17.55 -31.47 2.56
N TRP A 487 16.99 -30.52 3.32
CA TRP A 487 16.03 -30.82 4.38
C TRP A 487 14.71 -31.39 3.84
N LEU A 488 14.19 -30.88 2.73
CA LEU A 488 13.03 -31.46 2.04
C LEU A 488 13.30 -32.93 1.69
N ALA A 489 14.44 -33.23 1.07
CA ALA A 489 14.85 -34.60 0.73
C ALA A 489 15.02 -35.48 1.98
N GLN A 490 15.64 -34.94 3.04
CA GLN A 490 15.78 -35.64 4.32
C GLN A 490 14.42 -36.02 4.93
N ASN A 491 13.41 -35.19 4.76
CA ASN A 491 12.04 -35.43 5.21
C ASN A 491 11.16 -36.10 4.16
N SER A 492 11.75 -36.64 3.08
CA SER A 492 11.06 -37.36 2.01
C SER A 492 9.94 -36.54 1.36
N VAL A 493 10.10 -35.21 1.26
CA VAL A 493 9.15 -34.34 0.55
C VAL A 493 9.37 -34.50 -0.95
N LEU A 494 8.36 -35.01 -1.65
CA LEU A 494 8.41 -35.23 -3.11
C LEU A 494 7.45 -34.32 -3.88
N GLU A 495 6.49 -33.70 -3.20
CA GLU A 495 5.66 -32.65 -3.80
C GLU A 495 5.79 -31.36 -3.01
N ILE A 496 6.06 -30.29 -3.76
CA ILE A 496 6.30 -28.95 -3.24
C ILE A 496 5.22 -28.04 -3.84
N HIS A 497 4.20 -27.73 -3.04
CA HIS A 497 3.09 -26.88 -3.45
C HIS A 497 3.39 -25.45 -3.03
N ALA A 498 3.92 -24.66 -3.98
CA ALA A 498 4.24 -23.26 -3.74
C ALA A 498 2.98 -22.40 -3.82
N TRP A 499 2.88 -21.42 -2.92
CA TRP A 499 1.86 -20.39 -3.04
C TRP A 499 2.09 -19.57 -4.31
N HIS A 500 0.98 -19.18 -4.94
CA HIS A 500 0.97 -18.31 -6.11
C HIS A 500 1.37 -16.85 -5.78
N SER A 501 1.33 -16.50 -4.49
CA SER A 501 1.84 -15.25 -3.91
C SER A 501 3.16 -15.47 -3.17
N ARG A 502 3.88 -14.37 -2.93
CA ARG A 502 5.13 -14.38 -2.15
C ARG A 502 4.85 -14.06 -0.68
N ALA A 503 5.80 -14.37 0.18
CA ALA A 503 5.71 -14.22 1.63
C ALA A 503 5.52 -12.76 2.03
N GLN A 504 6.05 -11.83 1.25
CA GLN A 504 5.88 -10.39 1.42
C GLN A 504 4.47 -9.92 1.02
N SER A 505 3.80 -10.66 0.12
CA SER A 505 2.57 -10.25 -0.54
C SER A 505 1.56 -11.40 -0.63
N LEU A 506 1.28 -12.07 0.50
CA LEU A 506 0.50 -13.32 0.60
C LEU A 506 -0.88 -13.31 -0.11
N THR A 507 -1.48 -12.12 -0.30
CA THR A 507 -2.78 -11.93 -0.94
C THR A 507 -2.70 -11.43 -2.39
N GLN A 508 -1.50 -11.18 -2.92
CA GLN A 508 -1.25 -10.72 -4.28
C GLN A 508 -0.48 -11.81 -5.03
N PRO A 509 -1.18 -12.74 -5.71
CA PRO A 509 -0.51 -13.76 -6.49
C PRO A 509 0.14 -13.15 -7.73
N ASP A 510 1.39 -13.54 -8.02
CA ASP A 510 2.10 -13.09 -9.23
C ASP A 510 1.61 -13.85 -10.48
N TRP A 511 0.97 -15.00 -10.28
CA TRP A 511 0.40 -15.84 -11.33
C TRP A 511 -0.84 -16.59 -10.81
N VAL A 512 -1.77 -16.93 -11.70
CA VAL A 512 -3.03 -17.62 -11.34
C VAL A 512 -3.18 -18.84 -12.23
N VAL A 513 -3.55 -19.96 -11.63
CA VAL A 513 -3.88 -21.20 -12.34
C VAL A 513 -5.40 -21.34 -12.41
N PHE A 514 -5.90 -21.56 -13.62
CA PHE A 514 -7.28 -21.97 -13.87
C PHE A 514 -7.26 -23.47 -14.14
N ASP A 515 -7.59 -24.24 -13.11
CA ASP A 515 -7.78 -25.68 -13.24
C ASP A 515 -9.13 -25.94 -13.90
N LEU A 516 -9.10 -26.60 -15.06
CA LEU A 516 -10.29 -26.86 -15.89
C LEU A 516 -10.72 -28.33 -15.82
N ASP A 517 -10.19 -29.09 -14.86
CA ASP A 517 -10.63 -30.44 -14.63
C ASP A 517 -12.10 -30.44 -14.15
N PRO A 518 -12.98 -31.24 -14.78
CA PRO A 518 -14.38 -31.31 -14.37
C PRO A 518 -14.46 -31.89 -12.95
N ALA A 519 -15.18 -31.19 -12.06
CA ALA A 519 -15.41 -31.68 -10.72
C ALA A 519 -16.25 -32.96 -10.72
N GLU A 520 -16.21 -33.72 -9.64
CA GLU A 520 -17.00 -34.94 -9.50
C GLU A 520 -18.50 -34.66 -9.72
N GLY A 521 -19.07 -35.25 -10.77
CA GLY A 521 -20.47 -35.04 -11.18
C GLY A 521 -20.71 -33.97 -12.24
N GLU A 522 -19.67 -33.25 -12.68
CA GLU A 522 -19.69 -32.32 -13.81
C GLU A 522 -19.13 -33.00 -15.08
N THR A 523 -19.44 -32.46 -16.26
CA THR A 523 -19.05 -33.03 -17.55
C THR A 523 -17.93 -32.23 -18.24
N ILE A 524 -17.27 -32.87 -19.21
CA ILE A 524 -16.23 -32.24 -20.01
C ILE A 524 -16.78 -31.07 -20.83
N GLU A 525 -18.04 -31.12 -21.25
CA GLU A 525 -18.70 -30.05 -21.98
C GLU A 525 -18.78 -28.77 -21.14
N GLN A 526 -19.02 -28.88 -19.84
CA GLN A 526 -19.05 -27.74 -18.93
C GLN A 526 -17.65 -27.14 -18.75
N ALA A 527 -16.61 -27.97 -18.66
CA ALA A 527 -15.22 -27.50 -18.65
C ALA A 527 -14.87 -26.75 -19.95
N VAL A 528 -15.36 -27.24 -21.10
CA VAL A 528 -15.20 -26.56 -22.41
C VAL A 528 -15.91 -25.19 -22.42
N GLU A 529 -17.13 -25.09 -21.88
CA GLU A 529 -17.83 -23.81 -21.76
C GLU A 529 -17.03 -22.80 -20.92
N VAL A 530 -16.50 -23.22 -19.77
CA VAL A 530 -15.64 -22.37 -18.93
C VAL A 530 -14.38 -21.95 -19.69
N ALA A 531 -13.75 -22.89 -20.41
CA ALA A 531 -12.57 -22.60 -21.23
C ALA A 531 -12.87 -21.56 -22.32
N GLN A 532 -14.02 -21.64 -22.99
CA GLN A 532 -14.44 -20.66 -24.00
C GLN A 532 -14.66 -19.26 -23.42
N VAL A 533 -15.25 -19.18 -22.22
CA VAL A 533 -15.44 -17.91 -21.51
C VAL A 533 -14.09 -17.28 -21.14
N LEU A 534 -13.18 -18.06 -20.56
CA LEU A 534 -11.82 -17.61 -20.22
C LEU A 534 -11.06 -17.19 -21.47
N HIS A 535 -11.14 -17.97 -22.55
CA HIS A 535 -10.52 -17.65 -23.84
C HIS A 535 -11.00 -16.27 -24.35
N GLY A 536 -12.31 -16.04 -24.41
CA GLY A 536 -12.85 -14.76 -24.86
C GLY A 536 -12.47 -13.58 -23.95
N MET A 537 -12.35 -13.81 -22.64
CA MET A 537 -11.86 -12.81 -21.69
C MET A 537 -10.39 -12.43 -21.97
N PHE A 538 -9.50 -13.41 -22.06
CA PHE A 538 -8.08 -13.19 -22.31
C PHE A 538 -7.82 -12.59 -23.69
N GLU A 539 -8.60 -12.96 -24.70
CA GLU A 539 -8.50 -12.40 -26.04
C GLU A 539 -8.87 -10.90 -26.05
N ARG A 540 -9.87 -10.48 -25.27
CA ARG A 540 -10.22 -9.05 -25.11
C ARG A 540 -9.16 -8.27 -24.36
N LEU A 541 -8.49 -8.90 -23.39
CA LEU A 541 -7.38 -8.29 -22.66
C LEU A 541 -6.09 -8.20 -23.49
N GLY A 542 -6.03 -8.83 -24.67
CA GLY A 542 -4.82 -8.92 -25.46
C GLY A 542 -3.73 -9.71 -24.74
N ALA A 543 -4.12 -10.70 -23.92
CA ALA A 543 -3.17 -11.45 -23.10
C ALA A 543 -2.15 -12.17 -24.01
N PRO A 544 -0.84 -12.03 -23.73
CA PRO A 544 0.17 -12.74 -24.47
C PRO A 544 0.07 -14.25 -24.20
N VAL A 545 0.45 -15.04 -25.18
CA VAL A 545 0.45 -16.51 -25.13
C VAL A 545 1.89 -16.98 -25.12
N SER A 546 2.21 -17.88 -24.19
CA SER A 546 3.49 -18.59 -24.21
C SER A 546 3.54 -19.47 -25.45
N THR A 547 4.55 -19.27 -26.30
CA THR A 547 4.69 -20.01 -27.55
C THR A 547 6.16 -20.34 -27.82
N PRO A 548 6.48 -21.53 -28.34
CA PRO A 548 7.83 -21.84 -28.80
C PRO A 548 8.22 -20.92 -29.96
N LEU A 549 9.47 -20.48 -29.94
CA LEU A 549 10.10 -19.73 -31.02
C LEU A 549 11.31 -20.52 -31.52
N LEU A 550 11.60 -20.42 -32.82
CA LEU A 550 12.87 -20.85 -33.37
C LEU A 550 13.97 -19.88 -32.91
N TRP A 551 15.19 -20.39 -32.73
CA TRP A 551 16.33 -19.55 -32.38
C TRP A 551 16.56 -18.40 -33.37
N SER A 552 16.23 -18.60 -34.65
CA SER A 552 16.30 -17.57 -35.68
C SER A 552 15.32 -16.41 -35.49
N GLU A 553 14.32 -16.56 -34.63
CA GLU A 553 13.32 -15.54 -34.30
C GLU A 553 13.72 -14.70 -33.08
N VAL A 554 14.65 -15.20 -32.25
CA VAL A 554 15.13 -14.51 -31.05
C VAL A 554 16.19 -13.47 -31.43
N LYS A 555 15.72 -12.33 -31.95
CA LYS A 555 16.55 -11.20 -32.40
C LYS A 555 16.23 -9.92 -31.61
N PRO A 556 17.15 -8.93 -31.58
CA PRO A 556 16.85 -7.62 -31.00
C PRO A 556 15.59 -7.01 -31.62
N GLY A 557 14.67 -6.53 -30.78
CA GLY A 557 13.36 -6.00 -31.21
C GLY A 557 12.21 -7.00 -31.21
N LEU A 558 12.44 -8.25 -30.81
CA LEU A 558 11.36 -9.23 -30.57
C LEU A 558 10.45 -8.72 -29.44
N ASP A 559 9.17 -8.47 -29.75
CA ASP A 559 8.14 -8.15 -28.76
C ASP A 559 7.31 -9.41 -28.43
N PRO A 560 7.38 -9.95 -27.21
CA PRO A 560 6.56 -11.10 -26.82
C PRO A 560 5.05 -10.85 -26.89
N LYS A 561 4.59 -9.59 -26.82
CA LYS A 561 3.16 -9.25 -26.85
C LYS A 561 2.52 -9.48 -28.23
N GLN A 562 3.34 -9.60 -29.28
CA GLN A 562 2.83 -9.93 -30.61
C GLN A 562 2.25 -11.35 -30.66
N PHE A 563 2.64 -12.24 -29.73
CA PHE A 563 2.09 -13.58 -29.60
C PHE A 563 0.93 -13.54 -28.60
N ASN A 564 -0.29 -13.55 -29.10
CA ASN A 564 -1.50 -13.50 -28.29
C ASN A 564 -2.62 -14.33 -28.94
N LEU A 565 -3.76 -14.48 -28.26
CA LEU A 565 -4.86 -15.32 -28.72
C LEU A 565 -5.41 -14.94 -30.11
N ARG A 566 -5.18 -13.70 -30.59
CA ARG A 566 -5.60 -13.27 -31.93
C ARG A 566 -4.61 -13.66 -33.02
N THR A 567 -3.31 -13.60 -32.73
CA THR A 567 -2.24 -13.82 -33.71
C THR A 567 -1.79 -15.27 -33.76
N MET A 568 -1.87 -15.98 -32.64
CA MET A 568 -1.40 -17.36 -32.52
C MET A 568 -2.07 -18.36 -33.48
N PRO A 569 -3.39 -18.32 -33.75
CA PRO A 569 -4.00 -19.25 -34.69
C PRO A 569 -3.43 -19.15 -36.11
N ALA A 570 -3.08 -17.96 -36.59
CA ALA A 570 -2.48 -17.77 -37.91
C ALA A 570 -1.05 -18.34 -37.92
N ARG A 571 -0.26 -18.02 -36.90
CA ARG A 571 1.10 -18.55 -36.73
C ARG A 571 1.13 -20.07 -36.66
N LEU A 572 0.24 -20.70 -35.90
CA LEU A 572 0.18 -22.16 -35.79
C LEU A 572 -0.15 -22.84 -37.12
N ARG A 573 -0.97 -22.21 -37.98
CA ARG A 573 -1.22 -22.72 -39.34
C ARG A 573 -0.01 -22.61 -40.26
N GLU A 574 0.79 -21.56 -40.09
CA GLU A 574 2.00 -21.31 -40.88
C GLU A 574 3.18 -22.18 -40.44
N MET A 575 3.43 -22.23 -39.12
CA MET A 575 4.64 -22.81 -38.53
C MET A 575 4.43 -24.24 -38.02
N GLY A 576 3.19 -24.67 -37.84
CA GLY A 576 2.86 -25.91 -37.12
C GLY A 576 3.13 -25.81 -35.61
N ASP A 577 3.04 -26.96 -34.94
CA ASP A 577 3.40 -27.08 -33.53
C ASP A 577 4.90 -27.38 -33.37
N LEU A 578 5.68 -26.35 -33.02
CA LEU A 578 7.11 -26.48 -32.81
C LEU A 578 7.47 -27.30 -31.55
N PHE A 579 6.52 -27.52 -30.62
CA PHE A 579 6.73 -28.36 -29.43
C PHE A 579 6.48 -29.85 -29.70
N ALA A 580 5.81 -30.21 -30.80
CA ALA A 580 5.45 -31.61 -31.09
C ALA A 580 6.64 -32.61 -30.98
N PRO A 581 7.87 -32.28 -31.42
CA PRO A 581 9.01 -33.18 -31.27
C PRO A 581 9.41 -33.45 -29.80
N ALA A 582 9.22 -32.47 -28.89
CA ALA A 582 9.58 -32.61 -27.48
C ALA A 582 8.71 -33.64 -26.74
N LEU A 583 7.50 -33.92 -27.25
CA LEU A 583 6.60 -34.93 -26.69
C LEU A 583 6.99 -36.36 -27.08
N THR A 584 7.88 -36.52 -28.07
CA THR A 584 8.24 -37.84 -28.64
C THR A 584 9.73 -38.17 -28.53
N GLN A 585 10.61 -37.16 -28.41
CA GLN A 585 12.04 -37.34 -28.30
C GLN A 585 12.47 -37.33 -26.83
N GLY A 586 13.06 -38.42 -26.35
CA GLY A 586 13.64 -38.49 -25.02
C GLY A 586 14.82 -37.51 -24.88
N VAL A 587 14.80 -36.68 -23.84
CA VAL A 587 15.91 -35.77 -23.51
C VAL A 587 17.04 -36.57 -22.88
N ARG A 588 18.19 -36.66 -23.55
CA ARG A 588 19.42 -37.19 -22.93
C ARG A 588 20.08 -36.08 -22.09
N LEU A 589 19.77 -36.06 -20.80
CA LEU A 589 20.51 -35.24 -19.84
C LEU A 589 21.97 -35.70 -19.81
N PRO A 590 22.96 -34.79 -19.77
CA PRO A 590 24.37 -35.15 -19.63
C PRO A 590 24.54 -36.04 -18.40
N ARG A 591 25.24 -37.16 -18.53
CA ARG A 591 25.64 -37.96 -17.36
C ARG A 591 26.48 -37.06 -16.46
N TYR A 592 25.95 -36.77 -15.27
CA TYR A 592 26.68 -36.09 -14.22
C TYR A 592 27.95 -36.91 -13.94
N LYS A 593 29.12 -36.32 -14.18
CA LYS A 593 30.38 -36.94 -13.76
C LYS A 593 30.40 -36.85 -12.24
N ARG A 594 30.36 -38.01 -11.58
CA ARG A 594 30.45 -38.15 -10.13
C ARG A 594 31.72 -37.53 -9.58
#